data_AF-A0A9X4ELU9-F1
#
_entry.id   AF-A0A9X4ELU9-F1
#
_cell.length_a   1.000
_cell.length_b   1.000
_cell.length_c   1.000
_cell.angle_alpha   90.00
_cell.angle_beta   90.00
_cell.angle_gamma   90.00
#
_symmetry.space_group_name_H-M   'P 1'
#
loop_
_entity.id
_entity.type
_entity.pdbx_description
1 polymer ?
#
loop_
_entity_poly.entity_id
_entity_poly.type
_entity_poly.pdbx_seq_one_letter_code
_entity_poly.pdbx_strand_id
1 'polypeptide(L)'
;MKKVFHKISSVCLVLIVLLSTVSFTIDSHYCGDTLVDSSLFGHVETCGMDKQLSKNDCQSEVQDDSCCSGKQLVVEGQDDLKISFNSLNFEQQVFVVSFVHSYINLFETLDSHIVPFRDYAVPFLIRDIQKLHETYLI
;
A
#
# COMPACT_ATOMS: atom_id res chain seq x y z
N MET A 1 -21.54 10.35 5.15
CA MET A 1 -20.67 10.42 3.95
C MET A 1 -19.23 9.95 4.21
N LYS A 2 -18.48 10.52 5.17
CA LYS A 2 -17.08 10.13 5.46
C LYS A 2 -16.85 8.63 5.70
N LYS A 3 -17.74 7.95 6.46
CA LYS A 3 -17.64 6.51 6.76
C LYS A 3 -17.85 5.60 5.54
N VAL A 4 -18.70 6.02 4.59
CA VAL A 4 -18.99 5.24 3.38
C VAL A 4 -17.81 5.35 2.41
N PHE A 5 -17.30 6.57 2.22
CA PHE A 5 -16.12 6.81 1.39
C PHE A 5 -14.89 6.03 1.89
N HIS A 6 -14.67 6.00 3.20
CA HIS A 6 -13.57 5.24 3.80
C HIS A 6 -13.70 3.72 3.56
N LYS A 7 -14.92 3.16 3.67
CA LYS A 7 -15.17 1.74 3.36
C LYS A 7 -14.92 1.42 1.89
N ILE A 8 -15.39 2.27 0.98
CA ILE A 8 -15.16 2.09 -0.46
C ILE A 8 -13.67 2.15 -0.78
N SER A 9 -12.97 3.16 -0.26
CA SER A 9 -11.53 3.30 -0.43
C SER A 9 -10.76 2.09 0.11
N SER A 10 -11.15 1.58 1.28
CA SER A 10 -10.54 0.38 1.86
C SER A 10 -10.74 -0.85 0.98
N VAL A 11 -11.95 -1.09 0.47
CA VAL A 11 -12.21 -2.21 -0.45
C VAL A 11 -11.46 -2.04 -1.76
N CYS A 12 -11.42 -0.84 -2.34
CA CYS A 12 -10.65 -0.56 -3.55
C CYS A 12 -9.16 -0.84 -3.37
N LEU A 13 -8.57 -0.43 -2.24
CA LEU A 13 -7.15 -0.70 -1.96
C LEU A 13 -6.87 -2.21 -1.88
N VAL A 14 -7.76 -2.98 -1.22
CA VAL A 14 -7.63 -4.43 -1.15
C VAL A 14 -7.69 -5.07 -2.55
N LEU A 15 -8.60 -4.61 -3.41
CA LEU A 15 -8.73 -5.11 -4.78
C LEU A 15 -7.49 -4.78 -5.63
N ILE A 16 -6.96 -3.56 -5.51
CA ILE A 16 -5.75 -3.15 -6.23
C ILE A 16 -4.58 -4.03 -5.82
N VAL A 17 -4.38 -4.24 -4.51
CA VAL A 17 -3.31 -5.10 -4.00
C VAL A 17 -3.48 -6.54 -4.50
N LEU A 18 -4.68 -7.10 -4.38
CA LEU A 18 -4.95 -8.49 -4.80
C LEU A 18 -4.72 -8.70 -6.30
N LEU A 19 -5.18 -7.78 -7.15
CA LEU A 19 -4.95 -7.87 -8.60
C LEU A 19 -3.49 -7.64 -8.98
N SER A 20 -2.73 -6.88 -8.17
CA SER A 20 -1.32 -6.64 -8.42
C SER A 20 -0.43 -7.82 -8.02
N THR A 21 -0.80 -8.61 -7.01
CA THR A 21 0.04 -9.72 -6.49
C THR A 21 -0.25 -11.07 -7.11
N VAL A 22 -1.41 -11.26 -7.74
CA VAL A 22 -1.77 -12.52 -8.37
C VAL A 22 -1.23 -12.57 -9.80
N SER A 23 -0.46 -13.61 -10.12
CA SER A 23 -0.06 -13.93 -11.49
C SER A 23 -1.20 -14.63 -12.22
N PHE A 24 -1.46 -14.26 -13.47
CA PHE A 24 -2.44 -14.92 -14.33
C PHE A 24 -1.84 -15.25 -15.68
N THR A 25 -2.29 -16.37 -16.26
CA THR A 25 -1.82 -16.85 -17.55
C THR A 25 -2.99 -16.88 -18.52
N ILE A 26 -2.82 -16.24 -19.67
CA ILE A 26 -3.80 -16.22 -20.76
C ILE A 26 -3.32 -17.15 -21.85
N ASP A 27 -4.08 -18.21 -22.09
CA ASP A 27 -3.87 -19.11 -23.23
C ASP A 27 -4.80 -18.66 -24.36
N SER A 28 -4.26 -18.46 -25.56
CA SER A 28 -5.01 -18.00 -26.75
C SER A 28 -4.74 -18.91 -27.95
N HIS A 29 -5.79 -19.29 -28.65
CA HIS A 29 -5.72 -20.09 -29.87
C HIS A 29 -6.01 -19.22 -31.10
N TYR A 30 -5.11 -19.26 -32.07
CA TYR A 30 -5.22 -18.55 -33.34
C TYR A 30 -5.27 -19.56 -34.50
N CYS A 31 -6.05 -19.28 -35.54
CA CYS A 31 -5.97 -19.96 -36.83
C CYS A 31 -5.72 -18.90 -37.91
N GLY A 32 -4.55 -18.99 -38.56
CA GLY A 32 -4.02 -17.88 -39.36
C GLY A 32 -3.86 -16.61 -38.52
N ASP A 33 -4.49 -15.52 -38.96
CA ASP A 33 -4.52 -14.22 -38.26
C ASP A 33 -5.73 -14.04 -37.33
N THR A 34 -6.62 -15.04 -37.23
CA THR A 34 -7.86 -14.93 -36.45
C THR A 34 -7.72 -15.54 -35.06
N LEU A 35 -8.12 -14.80 -34.01
CA LEU A 35 -8.25 -15.31 -32.65
C LEU A 35 -9.55 -16.11 -32.54
N VAL A 36 -9.44 -17.38 -32.18
CA VAL A 36 -10.59 -18.29 -32.05
C VAL A 36 -11.10 -18.29 -30.62
N ASP A 37 -10.20 -18.49 -29.67
CA ASP A 37 -10.56 -18.59 -28.26
C ASP A 37 -9.41 -18.12 -27.35
N SER A 38 -9.77 -17.64 -26.15
CA SER A 38 -8.83 -17.14 -25.14
C SER A 38 -9.36 -17.44 -23.74
N SER A 39 -8.55 -18.11 -22.92
CA SER A 39 -8.91 -18.53 -21.56
C SER A 39 -7.89 -18.06 -20.54
N LEU A 40 -8.37 -17.61 -19.37
CA LEU A 40 -7.57 -17.10 -18.24
C LEU A 40 -7.13 -18.19 -17.25
N PHE A 41 -7.72 -19.39 -17.29
CA PHE A 41 -7.49 -20.44 -16.29
C PHE A 41 -7.38 -21.86 -16.91
N GLY A 42 -6.93 -21.91 -18.16
CA GLY A 42 -6.71 -23.16 -18.86
C GLY A 42 -7.97 -23.74 -19.52
N HIS A 43 -7.67 -24.58 -20.51
CA HIS A 43 -8.52 -25.12 -21.57
C HIS A 43 -9.11 -24.06 -22.49
N VAL A 44 -8.46 -23.93 -23.65
CA VAL A 44 -8.91 -23.17 -24.81
C VAL A 44 -9.51 -24.18 -25.77
N GLU A 45 -10.70 -23.92 -26.29
CA GLU A 45 -11.34 -24.73 -27.31
C GLU A 45 -10.49 -24.64 -28.60
N THR A 46 -9.85 -25.74 -28.96
CA THR A 46 -9.15 -25.86 -30.23
C THR A 46 -10.18 -26.08 -31.34
N CYS A 47 -9.85 -25.66 -32.57
CA CYS A 47 -10.72 -25.79 -33.74
C CYS A 47 -10.95 -27.26 -34.17
N GLY A 48 -11.49 -28.14 -33.32
CA GLY A 48 -12.06 -29.46 -33.67
C GLY A 48 -11.19 -30.45 -34.48
N MET A 49 -9.95 -30.10 -34.83
CA MET A 49 -9.05 -30.80 -35.75
C MET A 49 -7.89 -31.47 -35.00
N ASP A 50 -8.04 -31.71 -33.70
CA ASP A 50 -7.01 -32.31 -32.84
C ASP A 50 -6.89 -33.84 -32.97
N LYS A 51 -7.22 -34.38 -34.14
CA LYS A 51 -6.76 -35.70 -34.54
C LYS A 51 -6.01 -35.53 -35.85
N GLN A 52 -4.67 -35.47 -35.73
CA GLN A 52 -3.69 -35.91 -36.74
C GLN A 52 -2.83 -34.84 -37.45
N LEU A 53 -2.52 -33.69 -36.84
CA LEU A 53 -1.32 -32.93 -37.26
C LEU A 53 -0.34 -32.72 -36.10
N SER A 54 0.83 -33.34 -36.26
CA SER A 54 2.03 -33.11 -35.46
C SER A 54 2.44 -31.65 -35.49
N LYS A 55 2.85 -31.13 -34.33
CA LYS A 55 3.25 -29.74 -34.02
C LYS A 55 4.35 -29.08 -34.91
N ASN A 56 4.81 -29.68 -36.00
CA ASN A 56 6.06 -29.28 -36.64
C ASN A 56 6.04 -29.07 -38.17
N ASP A 57 4.89 -28.94 -38.85
CA ASP A 57 4.87 -28.95 -40.33
C ASP A 57 4.18 -27.75 -41.01
N CYS A 58 4.25 -26.55 -40.41
CA CYS A 58 3.85 -25.30 -41.06
C CYS A 58 5.06 -24.55 -41.66
N GLN A 59 6.05 -25.27 -42.19
CA GLN A 59 7.20 -24.70 -42.90
C GLN A 59 7.16 -25.19 -44.36
N SER A 60 6.24 -24.63 -45.14
CA SER A 60 6.21 -24.81 -46.59
C SER A 60 5.63 -23.54 -47.21
N GLU A 61 6.29 -23.03 -48.25
CA GLU A 61 6.12 -21.70 -48.85
C GLU A 61 4.80 -21.50 -49.63
N VAL A 62 3.68 -22.06 -49.17
CA VAL A 62 2.37 -21.88 -49.82
C VAL A 62 1.37 -21.33 -48.80
N GLN A 63 0.97 -20.11 -49.08
CA GLN A 63 -0.01 -19.29 -48.39
C GLN A 63 -1.39 -19.98 -48.45
N ASP A 64 -1.83 -20.61 -47.36
CA ASP A 64 -3.21 -21.07 -47.20
C ASP A 64 -3.60 -21.04 -45.70
N ASP A 65 -4.82 -20.59 -45.44
CA ASP A 65 -5.43 -20.22 -44.15
C ASP A 65 -5.61 -21.38 -43.13
N SER A 66 -4.80 -22.45 -43.19
CA SER A 66 -5.05 -23.71 -42.47
C SER A 66 -4.16 -23.98 -41.26
N CYS A 67 -3.19 -23.11 -40.93
CA CYS A 67 -2.30 -23.32 -39.79
C CYS A 67 -2.84 -22.66 -38.52
N CYS A 68 -3.08 -23.46 -37.48
CA CYS A 68 -3.48 -22.98 -36.15
C CYS A 68 -2.30 -22.99 -35.17
N SER A 69 -2.18 -21.95 -34.35
CA SER A 69 -1.09 -21.72 -33.40
C SER A 69 -1.63 -21.33 -32.02
N GLY A 70 -1.08 -21.92 -30.97
CA GLY A 70 -1.34 -21.52 -29.59
C GLY A 70 -0.31 -20.48 -29.12
N LYS A 71 -0.79 -19.38 -28.52
CA LYS A 71 0.03 -18.38 -27.85
C LYS A 71 -0.33 -18.33 -26.38
N GLN A 72 0.67 -18.33 -25.52
CA GLN A 72 0.50 -18.21 -24.08
C GLN A 72 1.14 -16.89 -23.61
N LEU A 73 0.37 -16.07 -22.91
CA LEU A 73 0.82 -14.84 -22.30
C LEU A 73 0.77 -15.01 -20.78
N VAL A 74 1.92 -14.96 -20.14
CA VAL A 74 2.01 -14.98 -18.66
C VAL A 74 2.12 -13.54 -18.17
N VAL A 75 1.19 -13.12 -17.32
CA VAL A 75 1.29 -11.85 -16.58
C VAL A 75 1.71 -12.19 -15.16
N GLU A 76 2.96 -11.86 -14.84
CA GLU A 76 3.53 -12.07 -13.51
C GLU A 76 3.03 -10.99 -12.55
N GLY A 77 2.49 -11.43 -11.41
CA GLY A 77 2.11 -10.57 -10.30
C GLY A 77 3.34 -10.05 -9.55
N GLN A 78 3.18 -8.93 -8.86
CA GLN A 78 4.20 -8.29 -8.05
C GLN A 78 4.49 -9.09 -6.77
N ASP A 79 5.71 -9.62 -6.65
CA ASP A 79 6.20 -10.34 -5.46
C ASP A 79 6.81 -9.40 -4.39
N ASP A 80 7.12 -8.14 -4.75
CA ASP A 80 7.83 -7.17 -3.91
C ASP A 80 6.99 -6.48 -2.81
N LEU A 81 5.80 -6.99 -2.48
CA LEU A 81 5.02 -6.50 -1.33
C LEU A 81 5.57 -6.95 0.04
N LYS A 82 6.83 -7.40 0.08
CA LYS A 82 7.54 -7.76 1.31
C LYS A 82 7.99 -6.48 2.02
N ILE A 83 7.06 -5.71 2.57
CA ILE A 83 7.37 -4.64 3.53
C ILE A 83 7.86 -5.34 4.80
N SER A 84 9.14 -5.67 4.85
CA SER A 84 9.75 -6.24 6.04
C SER A 84 9.92 -5.13 7.09
N PHE A 85 8.95 -5.05 8.00
CA PHE A 85 9.10 -4.27 9.24
C PHE A 85 10.18 -4.87 10.17
N ASN A 86 10.77 -6.00 9.77
CA ASN A 86 11.91 -6.65 10.43
C ASN A 86 13.24 -5.89 10.27
N SER A 87 13.25 -4.72 9.63
CA SER A 87 14.48 -3.96 9.35
C SER A 87 14.93 -3.05 10.50
N LEU A 88 14.14 -2.90 11.57
CA LEU A 88 14.53 -2.09 12.72
C LEU A 88 15.22 -2.94 13.78
N ASN A 89 16.52 -2.69 13.98
CA ASN A 89 17.26 -3.24 15.11
C ASN A 89 16.69 -2.71 16.44
N PHE A 90 16.91 -3.43 17.55
CA PHE A 90 16.44 -3.08 18.88
C PHE A 90 16.75 -1.62 19.24
N GLU A 91 17.97 -1.15 18.98
CA GLU A 91 18.38 0.24 19.24
C GLU A 91 17.55 1.27 18.45
N GLN A 92 17.19 0.96 17.20
CA GLN A 92 16.36 1.84 16.38
C GLN A 92 14.92 1.87 16.90
N GLN A 93 14.41 0.74 17.40
CA GLN A 93 13.09 0.69 18.03
C GLN A 93 13.06 1.52 19.31
N VAL A 94 14.09 1.36 20.17
CA VAL A 94 14.24 2.16 21.40
C VAL A 94 14.31 3.65 21.06
N PHE A 95 15.06 4.03 20.03
CA PHE A 95 15.14 5.42 19.58
C PHE A 95 13.77 5.97 19.14
N VAL A 96 13.07 5.25 18.26
CA VAL A 96 11.75 5.69 17.75
C VAL A 96 10.74 5.81 18.89
N VAL A 97 10.69 4.83 19.78
CA VAL A 97 9.79 4.86 20.95
C VAL A 97 10.11 6.04 21.86
N SER A 98 11.40 6.25 22.17
CA SER A 98 11.83 7.34 23.05
C SER A 98 11.56 8.71 22.42
N PHE A 99 11.82 8.86 21.12
CA PHE A 99 11.57 10.09 20.38
C PHE A 99 10.07 10.43 20.36
N VAL A 100 9.21 9.47 20.01
CA VAL A 100 7.75 9.66 20.00
C VAL A 100 7.23 9.97 21.40
N HIS A 101 7.69 9.24 22.41
CA HIS A 101 7.28 9.48 23.80
C HIS A 101 7.68 10.89 24.26
N SER A 102 8.92 11.31 24.05
CA SER A 102 9.39 12.66 24.39
C SER A 102 8.59 13.74 23.66
N TYR A 103 8.35 13.54 22.36
CA TYR A 103 7.57 14.47 21.55
C TYR A 103 6.12 14.61 22.06
N ILE A 104 5.44 13.52 22.40
CA ILE A 104 4.09 13.56 22.96
C ILE A 104 4.08 14.33 24.29
N ASN A 105 5.00 14.02 25.22
CA ASN A 105 5.08 14.71 26.51
C ASN A 105 5.35 16.22 26.36
N LEU A 106 6.09 16.64 25.32
CA LEU A 106 6.36 18.07 25.08
C LEU A 106 5.08 18.86 24.77
N PHE A 107 4.10 18.23 24.12
CA PHE A 107 2.83 18.86 23.75
C PHE A 107 1.66 18.42 24.64
N GLU A 108 1.92 17.56 25.62
CA GLU A 108 0.93 17.21 26.63
C GLU A 108 0.70 18.44 27.49
N THR A 109 -0.48 19.04 27.31
CA THR A 109 -0.85 20.28 28.00
C THR A 109 -0.93 19.98 29.49
N LEU A 110 -0.28 20.81 30.32
CA LEU A 110 -0.44 20.72 31.78
C LEU A 110 -1.93 20.68 32.10
N ASP A 111 -2.32 19.68 32.88
CA ASP A 111 -3.71 19.43 33.22
C ASP A 111 -4.35 20.75 33.70
N SER A 112 -5.43 21.18 33.03
CA SER A 112 -6.02 22.52 33.22
C SER A 112 -6.53 22.79 34.64
N HIS A 113 -6.52 21.76 35.49
CA HIS A 113 -6.93 21.76 36.88
C HIS A 113 -5.80 21.99 37.89
N ILE A 114 -4.53 22.01 37.47
CA ILE A 114 -3.40 22.28 38.37
C ILE A 114 -3.12 23.78 38.37
N VAL A 115 -3.54 24.47 39.44
CA VAL A 115 -3.08 25.84 39.73
C VAL A 115 -1.78 25.72 40.54
N PRO A 116 -0.60 26.04 39.95
CA PRO A 116 0.65 26.03 40.69
C PRO A 116 0.55 27.00 41.86
N PHE A 117 1.15 26.64 43.00
CA PHE A 117 1.23 27.52 44.18
C PHE A 117 -0.11 27.91 44.82
N ARG A 118 -1.19 27.14 44.62
CA ARG A 118 -2.50 27.39 45.26
C ARG A 118 -2.40 27.59 46.78
N ASP A 119 -1.58 26.78 47.44
CA ASP A 119 -1.41 26.80 48.90
C ASP A 119 -0.19 27.63 49.35
N TYR A 120 0.47 28.32 48.43
CA TYR A 120 1.62 29.16 48.77
C TYR A 120 1.12 30.50 49.35
N ALA A 121 1.39 30.71 50.63
CA ALA A 121 1.22 32.02 51.23
C ALA A 121 2.26 32.97 50.62
N VAL A 122 1.80 34.04 49.97
CA VAL A 122 2.68 35.07 49.42
C VAL A 122 3.56 35.61 50.56
N PRO A 123 4.90 35.62 50.40
CA PRO A 123 5.79 36.12 51.43
C PRO A 123 5.49 37.60 51.69
N PHE A 124 5.64 38.01 52.95
CA PHE A 124 5.46 39.42 53.31
C PHE A 124 6.47 40.28 52.55
N LEU A 125 5.93 41.17 51.70
CA LEU A 125 6.74 42.15 50.98
C LEU A 125 7.26 43.19 51.98
N ILE A 126 8.57 43.17 52.23
CA ILE A 126 9.24 44.14 53.11
C ILE A 126 9.27 45.53 52.46
N ARG A 127 9.31 45.58 51.13
CA ARG A 127 9.28 46.81 50.31
C ARG A 127 8.50 46.55 49.04
N ASP A 128 7.86 47.60 48.54
CA ASP A 128 7.21 47.59 47.23
C ASP A 128 8.29 47.59 46.12
N ILE A 129 8.38 46.48 45.40
CA ILE A 129 9.39 46.27 44.33
C ILE A 129 9.07 47.15 43.11
N GLN A 130 7.78 47.38 42.81
CA GLN A 130 7.37 48.24 41.71
C GLN A 130 7.77 49.68 41.98
N LYS A 131 7.61 50.13 43.23
CA LYS A 131 8.09 51.44 43.67
C LYS A 131 9.61 51.53 43.73
N LEU A 132 10.30 50.48 44.16
CA LEU A 132 11.76 50.45 44.24
C LEU A 132 12.42 50.53 42.85
N HIS A 133 11.83 49.87 41.85
CA HIS A 133 12.35 49.80 40.49
C HIS A 133 11.65 50.76 39.52
N GLU A 134 10.75 51.62 40.02
CA GLU A 134 9.94 52.54 39.21
C GLU A 134 9.23 51.84 38.03
N THR A 135 8.83 50.58 38.21
CA THR A 135 8.14 49.78 37.21
C THR A 135 6.63 49.83 37.44
N TYR A 136 5.97 50.69 36.69
CA TYR A 136 4.51 50.81 36.71
C TYR A 136 3.92 49.95 35.59
N LEU A 137 2.93 49.12 35.92
CA LEU A 137 2.13 48.42 34.91
C LEU A 137 1.38 49.49 34.08
N ILE A 138 1.52 49.44 32.75
CA ILE A 138 0.74 50.26 31.81
C ILE A 138 -0.61 49.61 31.58
#